data_AF-A0A7C2TFY4-F1
#
_entry.id   AF-A0A7C2TFY4-F1
#
_cell.length_a   1.000
_cell.length_b   1.000
_cell.length_c   1.000
_cell.angle_alpha   90.00
_cell.angle_beta   90.00
_cell.angle_gamma   90.00
#
_symmetry.space_group_name_H-M   'P 1'
#
loop_
_entity.id
_entity.type
_entity.pdbx_description
1 polymer ?
#
loop_
_entity_poly.entity_id
_entity_poly.type
_entity_poly.pdbx_seq_one_letter_code
_entity_poly.pdbx_strand_id
1 'polypeptide(L)'
;MLAGAGGGRRRSAAGRAKLELAHSYLKLGSSEIARRYFQEVLATNPPEAIWQNVQRFLAAIEAAEKRHFINGLFTVGAGYDDNVRTAPPHDFVYIVPLSFDRESYSLLNTNLVLNHVYRPRYSSPWSWKTSLTNYNVFHESVNDIDLNLYGLGTGPSWRRERLLLQGWSISTISTWDMTVTCESWGPVPPPPSVSGAPCTPAGSATEC
;
A
#
# COMPACT_ATOMS: atom_id res chain seq x y z
N MET A 1 5.46 73.09 18.57
CA MET A 1 6.13 71.90 17.99
C MET A 1 5.21 70.71 18.23
N LEU A 2 4.38 70.33 17.25
CA LEU A 2 3.42 69.22 17.33
C LEU A 2 3.88 68.13 16.38
N ALA A 3 4.41 67.03 16.91
CA ALA A 3 4.88 65.90 16.12
C ALA A 3 3.97 64.67 16.31
N GLY A 4 3.18 64.43 15.27
CA GLY A 4 2.61 63.16 14.79
C GLY A 4 2.61 61.91 15.66
N ALA A 5 1.50 61.67 16.36
CA ALA A 5 1.12 60.35 16.89
C ALA A 5 -0.13 59.83 16.14
N GLY A 6 0.03 59.33 14.91
CA GLY A 6 -1.10 58.92 14.06
C GLY A 6 -0.96 57.61 13.28
N GLY A 7 0.20 56.92 13.33
CA GLY A 7 0.51 55.82 12.40
C GLY A 7 0.09 54.41 12.80
N GLY A 8 -0.10 54.13 14.11
CA GLY A 8 -0.20 52.75 14.62
C GLY A 8 -1.54 52.04 14.43
N ARG A 9 -2.68 52.76 14.51
CA ARG A 9 -4.00 52.11 14.53
C ARG A 9 -4.46 51.58 13.17
N ARG A 10 -4.11 52.25 12.06
CA ARG A 10 -4.61 51.91 10.71
C ARG A 10 -4.03 50.60 10.14
N ARG A 11 -2.75 50.28 10.42
CA ARG A 11 -2.14 49.01 9.97
C ARG A 11 -2.76 47.79 10.64
N SER A 12 -3.12 47.90 11.92
CA SER A 12 -3.73 46.80 12.69
C SER A 12 -5.16 46.46 12.24
N ALA A 13 -5.94 47.46 11.84
CA ALA A 13 -7.33 47.28 11.40
C ALA A 13 -7.41 46.61 10.02
N ALA A 14 -6.54 47.00 9.09
CA ALA A 14 -6.49 46.40 7.76
C ALA A 14 -6.08 44.92 7.80
N GLY A 15 -5.09 44.56 8.62
CA GLY A 15 -4.67 43.16 8.81
C GLY A 15 -5.76 42.29 9.43
N ARG A 16 -6.45 42.80 10.46
CA ARG A 16 -7.60 42.11 11.08
C ARG A 16 -8.77 41.94 10.11
N ALA A 17 -9.10 42.98 9.34
CA ALA A 17 -10.16 42.90 8.34
C ALA A 17 -9.87 41.83 7.28
N LYS A 18 -8.62 41.73 6.80
CA LYS A 18 -8.21 40.68 5.86
C LYS A 18 -8.28 39.28 6.47
N LEU A 19 -7.92 39.13 7.75
CA LEU A 19 -8.01 37.86 8.45
C LEU A 19 -9.47 37.38 8.57
N GLU A 20 -10.39 38.27 8.97
CA GLU A 20 -11.81 37.94 9.06
C GLU A 20 -12.44 37.66 7.70
N LEU A 21 -12.00 38.37 6.65
CA LEU A 21 -12.41 38.11 5.28
C LEU A 21 -11.96 36.71 4.82
N ALA A 22 -10.71 36.34 5.08
CA ALA A 22 -10.18 35.00 4.78
C ALA A 22 -10.99 33.90 5.47
N HIS A 23 -11.29 34.09 6.76
CA HIS A 23 -12.10 33.15 7.54
C HIS A 23 -13.53 33.04 7.02
N SER A 24 -14.14 34.16 6.60
CA SER A 24 -15.47 34.18 5.98
C SER A 24 -15.50 33.42 4.65
N TYR A 25 -14.50 33.61 3.79
CA TYR A 25 -14.38 32.86 2.54
C TYR A 25 -14.19 31.35 2.77
N LEU A 26 -13.42 30.97 3.79
CA LEU A 26 -13.25 29.58 4.16
C LEU A 26 -14.58 28.93 4.59
N LYS A 27 -15.38 29.63 5.41
CA LYS A 27 -16.73 29.18 5.81
C LYS A 27 -17.70 29.05 4.64
N LEU A 28 -17.53 29.86 3.61
CA LEU A 28 -18.31 29.78 2.36
C LEU A 28 -17.81 28.66 1.42
N GLY A 29 -16.77 27.91 1.79
CA GLY A 29 -16.19 26.86 0.97
C GLY A 29 -15.28 27.36 -0.16
N SER A 30 -14.96 28.66 -0.17
CA SER A 30 -14.06 29.26 -1.16
C SER A 30 -12.61 29.20 -0.67
N SER A 31 -12.07 27.98 -0.58
CA SER A 31 -10.74 27.69 -0.05
C SER A 31 -9.61 28.42 -0.78
N GLU A 32 -9.73 28.56 -2.11
CA GLU A 32 -8.75 29.25 -2.95
C GLU A 32 -8.63 30.74 -2.59
N ILE A 33 -9.79 31.42 -2.47
CA ILE A 33 -9.84 32.83 -2.12
C ILE A 33 -9.38 33.03 -0.68
N ALA A 34 -9.81 32.16 0.24
CA ALA A 34 -9.38 32.17 1.63
C ALA A 34 -7.86 32.05 1.75
N ARG A 35 -7.23 31.10 1.02
CA ARG A 35 -5.78 30.91 0.98
C ARG A 35 -5.05 32.18 0.57
N ARG A 36 -5.50 32.83 -0.50
CA ARG A 36 -4.89 34.08 -0.98
C ARG A 36 -4.87 35.15 0.10
N TYR A 37 -6.01 35.38 0.77
CA TYR A 37 -6.08 36.37 1.85
C TYR A 37 -5.25 35.99 3.07
N PHE A 38 -5.20 34.70 3.43
CA PHE A 38 -4.30 34.23 4.50
C PHE A 38 -2.83 34.49 4.18
N GLN A 39 -2.39 34.22 2.95
CA GLN A 39 -1.03 34.52 2.50
C GLN A 39 -0.73 36.02 2.49
N GLU A 40 -1.69 36.86 2.07
CA GLU A 40 -1.57 38.31 2.17
C GLU A 40 -1.42 38.79 3.63
N VAL A 41 -2.11 38.16 4.58
CA VAL A 41 -1.95 38.47 6.01
C VAL A 41 -0.55 38.08 6.50
N LEU A 42 -0.04 36.92 6.11
CA LEU A 42 1.32 36.49 6.45
C LEU A 42 2.39 37.44 5.90
N ALA A 43 2.18 37.99 4.69
CA ALA A 43 3.08 38.97 4.08
C ALA A 43 3.18 40.30 4.86
N THR A 44 2.29 40.56 5.82
CA THR A 44 2.35 41.75 6.68
C THR A 44 3.19 41.58 7.95
N ASN A 45 3.89 40.44 8.11
CA ASN A 45 4.63 40.06 9.33
C ASN A 45 3.78 40.20 10.60
N PRO A 46 2.69 39.42 10.72
CA PRO A 46 1.81 39.49 11.87
C PRO A 46 2.50 38.96 13.14
N PRO A 47 2.01 39.35 14.35
CA PRO A 47 2.47 38.76 15.61
C PRO A 47 2.36 37.23 15.62
N GLU A 48 3.26 36.58 16.36
CA GLU A 48 3.41 35.12 16.40
C GLU A 48 2.09 34.36 16.60
N ALA A 49 1.23 34.82 17.52
CA ALA A 49 -0.07 34.19 17.77
C ALA A 49 -0.99 34.17 16.52
N ILE A 50 -0.98 35.25 15.72
CA ILE A 50 -1.77 35.33 14.49
C ILE A 50 -1.12 34.47 13.41
N TRP A 51 0.21 34.50 13.30
CA TRP A 51 0.96 33.68 12.35
C TRP A 51 0.62 32.19 12.53
N GLN A 52 0.70 31.67 13.77
CA GLN A 52 0.38 30.28 14.08
C GLN A 52 -1.07 29.92 13.73
N ASN A 53 -2.02 30.81 13.98
CA ASN A 53 -3.42 30.59 13.65
C ASN A 53 -3.64 30.51 12.13
N VAL A 54 -3.03 31.43 11.37
CA VAL A 54 -3.11 31.41 9.90
C VAL A 54 -2.50 30.13 9.33
N GLN A 55 -1.37 29.67 9.86
CA GLN A 55 -0.74 28.41 9.45
C GLN A 55 -1.66 27.21 9.68
N ARG A 56 -2.37 27.16 10.82
CA ARG A 56 -3.36 26.10 11.09
C ARG A 56 -4.48 26.07 10.06
N PHE A 57 -4.99 27.24 9.66
CA PHE A 57 -6.03 27.32 8.62
C PHE A 57 -5.51 26.88 7.26
N LEU A 58 -4.30 27.29 6.89
CA LEU A 58 -3.67 26.87 5.63
C LEU A 58 -3.45 25.35 5.58
N ALA A 59 -2.94 24.76 6.67
CA ALA A 59 -2.77 23.31 6.79
C ALA A 59 -4.11 22.56 6.71
N ALA A 60 -5.17 23.10 7.31
CA ALA A 60 -6.51 22.51 7.21
C ALA A 60 -7.07 22.57 5.78
N ILE A 61 -6.86 23.69 5.07
CA ILE A 61 -7.22 23.84 3.66
C ILE A 61 -6.47 22.80 2.81
N GLU A 62 -5.15 22.66 3.00
CA GLU A 62 -4.32 21.70 2.27
C GLU A 62 -4.76 20.26 2.51
N ALA A 63 -5.02 19.89 3.77
CA ALA A 63 -5.52 18.57 4.13
C ALA A 63 -6.89 18.28 3.50
N ALA A 64 -7.78 19.27 3.45
CA ALA A 64 -9.09 19.15 2.80
C ALA A 64 -8.98 19.03 1.27
N GLU A 65 -8.01 19.69 0.64
CA GLU A 65 -7.82 19.65 -0.81
C GLU A 65 -6.97 18.47 -1.30
N LYS A 66 -6.51 17.60 -0.40
CA LYS A 66 -5.75 16.41 -0.77
C LYS A 66 -6.51 15.58 -1.79
N ARG A 67 -5.91 15.40 -2.97
CA ARG A 67 -6.52 14.69 -4.09
C ARG A 67 -6.24 13.19 -4.07
N HIS A 68 -5.12 12.78 -3.47
CA HIS A 68 -4.67 11.40 -3.47
C HIS A 68 -4.76 10.82 -2.05
N PHE A 69 -5.44 9.68 -1.94
CA PHE A 69 -5.56 8.93 -0.70
C PHE A 69 -4.99 7.54 -0.93
N ILE A 70 -4.02 7.15 -0.12
CA ILE A 70 -3.43 5.81 -0.16
C ILE A 70 -3.73 5.14 1.17
N ASN A 71 -4.17 3.90 1.12
CA ASN A 71 -4.26 3.03 2.29
C ASN A 71 -3.79 1.63 1.91
N GLY A 72 -3.51 0.80 2.91
CA GLY A 72 -3.14 -0.57 2.66
C GLY A 72 -3.09 -1.41 3.91
N LEU A 73 -2.91 -2.70 3.69
CA LEU A 73 -2.76 -3.72 4.71
C LEU A 73 -1.62 -4.64 4.28
N PHE A 74 -0.73 -4.93 5.21
CA PHE A 74 0.26 -5.98 5.05
C PHE A 74 0.05 -7.00 6.17
N THR A 75 -0.05 -8.27 5.81
CA THR A 75 -0.20 -9.37 6.76
C THR A 75 0.80 -10.45 6.43
N VAL A 76 1.32 -11.06 7.48
CA VAL A 76 2.19 -12.23 7.43
C VAL A 76 1.57 -13.27 8.34
N GLY A 77 1.55 -14.52 7.91
CA GLY A 77 1.13 -15.64 8.73
C GLY A 77 2.05 -16.82 8.48
N ALA A 78 2.07 -17.72 9.45
CA ALA A 78 2.70 -19.02 9.32
C ALA A 78 1.64 -20.08 9.59
N GLY A 79 1.73 -21.19 8.88
CA GLY A 79 0.81 -22.30 8.98
C GLY A 79 1.56 -23.63 9.00
N TYR A 80 0.83 -24.66 9.39
CA TYR A 80 1.27 -26.04 9.26
C TYR A 80 0.15 -26.80 8.59
N ASP A 81 0.47 -27.49 7.52
CA ASP A 81 -0.47 -28.30 6.76
C ASP A 81 0.11 -29.71 6.64
N ASP A 82 -0.70 -30.69 7.02
CA ASP A 82 -0.34 -32.09 7.03
C ASP A 82 -0.94 -32.86 5.83
N ASN A 83 -1.46 -32.15 4.82
CA ASN A 83 -1.99 -32.72 3.59
C ASN A 83 -1.84 -31.78 2.38
N VAL A 84 -0.62 -31.29 2.17
CA VAL A 84 -0.33 -30.28 1.14
C VAL A 84 -0.55 -30.79 -0.29
N ARG A 85 -0.19 -32.06 -0.56
CA ARG A 85 -0.38 -32.68 -1.88
C ARG A 85 -1.76 -33.35 -1.94
N THR A 86 -2.72 -32.70 -2.59
CA THR A 86 -4.06 -33.26 -2.85
C THR A 86 -4.13 -34.14 -4.11
N ALA A 87 -3.04 -34.20 -4.89
CA ALA A 87 -2.91 -35.05 -6.07
C ALA A 87 -1.74 -36.05 -5.91
N PRO A 88 -1.86 -37.28 -6.44
CA PRO A 88 -0.76 -38.24 -6.47
C PRO A 88 0.46 -37.65 -7.20
N PRO A 89 1.70 -37.89 -6.72
CA PRO A 89 2.92 -37.41 -7.37
C PRO A 89 3.26 -38.14 -8.68
N HIS A 90 2.46 -39.14 -9.06
CA HIS A 90 2.67 -39.97 -10.24
C HIS A 90 1.45 -39.95 -11.16
N ASP A 91 1.70 -39.97 -12.47
CA ASP A 91 0.67 -39.97 -13.53
C ASP A 91 -0.16 -41.27 -13.60
N PHE A 92 0.16 -42.27 -12.76
CA PHE A 92 -0.48 -43.57 -12.71
C PHE A 92 -0.97 -43.90 -11.29
N VAL A 93 -2.20 -44.40 -11.19
CA VAL A 93 -2.78 -44.88 -9.93
C VAL A 93 -2.85 -46.41 -10.00
N TYR A 94 -2.14 -47.08 -9.11
CA TYR A 94 -2.25 -48.53 -8.97
C TYR A 94 -3.54 -48.91 -8.21
N ILE A 95 -4.33 -49.84 -8.74
CA ILE A 95 -5.61 -50.32 -8.16
C ILE A 95 -5.36 -51.36 -7.03
N VAL A 96 -4.35 -51.10 -6.19
CA VAL A 96 -3.98 -51.88 -4.99
C VAL A 96 -4.01 -50.92 -3.80
N PRO A 97 -4.05 -51.38 -2.53
CA PRO A 97 -4.42 -50.53 -1.41
C PRO A 97 -3.62 -49.23 -1.40
N LEU A 98 -4.35 -48.12 -1.59
CA LEU A 98 -3.80 -46.78 -1.68
C LEU A 98 -3.18 -46.44 -0.31
N SER A 99 -1.85 -46.38 -0.28
CA SER A 99 -1.11 -45.80 0.83
C SER A 99 -0.82 -44.36 0.42
N PHE A 100 -1.50 -43.40 1.06
CA PHE A 100 -1.22 -41.98 0.84
C PHE A 100 -0.11 -41.60 1.81
N ASP A 101 1.08 -41.31 1.28
CA ASP A 101 2.14 -40.73 2.09
C ASP A 101 1.71 -39.33 2.50
N ARG A 102 1.54 -39.15 3.82
CA ARG A 102 1.13 -37.89 4.42
C ARG A 102 2.36 -37.05 4.67
N GLU A 103 2.65 -36.13 3.76
CA GLU A 103 3.71 -35.16 3.95
C GLU A 103 3.18 -33.96 4.73
N SER A 104 3.91 -33.52 5.75
CA SER A 104 3.53 -32.38 6.58
C SER A 104 4.55 -31.25 6.47
N TYR A 105 4.06 -30.03 6.29
CA TYR A 105 4.88 -28.88 5.95
C TYR A 105 4.45 -27.60 6.66
N SER A 106 5.46 -26.82 7.04
CA SER A 106 5.36 -25.42 7.43
C SER A 106 5.23 -24.54 6.19
N LEU A 107 4.35 -23.55 6.27
CA LEU A 107 4.17 -22.54 5.24
C LEU A 107 4.23 -21.13 5.84
N LEU A 108 4.71 -20.19 5.03
CA LEU A 108 4.70 -18.77 5.32
C LEU A 108 3.85 -18.07 4.26
N ASN A 109 2.77 -17.40 4.68
CA ASN A 109 1.97 -16.59 3.78
C ASN A 109 2.18 -15.10 4.02
N THR A 110 2.21 -14.33 2.94
CA THR A 110 2.27 -12.87 2.97
C THR A 110 1.19 -12.31 2.08
N ASN A 111 0.53 -11.25 2.53
CA ASN A 111 -0.51 -10.58 1.77
C ASN A 111 -0.36 -9.07 1.91
N LEU A 112 -0.26 -8.40 0.77
CA LEU A 112 -0.21 -6.96 0.64
C LEU A 112 -1.42 -6.49 -0.15
N VAL A 113 -2.19 -5.57 0.43
CA VAL A 113 -3.27 -4.85 -0.25
C VAL A 113 -2.94 -3.37 -0.20
N LEU A 114 -2.88 -2.71 -1.34
CA LEU A 114 -2.72 -1.26 -1.46
C LEU A 114 -3.90 -0.69 -2.26
N ASN A 115 -4.53 0.35 -1.74
CA ASN A 115 -5.55 1.10 -2.45
C ASN A 115 -5.14 2.55 -2.59
N HIS A 116 -5.32 3.09 -3.79
CA HIS A 116 -5.15 4.49 -4.14
C HIS A 116 -6.47 5.05 -4.65
N VAL A 117 -6.86 6.20 -4.15
CA VAL A 117 -8.06 6.92 -4.58
C VAL A 117 -7.66 8.34 -4.98
N TYR A 118 -7.94 8.69 -6.22
CA TYR A 118 -7.79 10.05 -6.73
C TYR A 118 -9.15 10.75 -6.81
N ARG A 119 -9.25 11.94 -6.23
CA ARG A 119 -10.43 12.82 -6.28
C ARG A 119 -10.03 14.14 -6.97
N PRO A 120 -10.62 14.45 -8.14
CA PRO A 120 -10.28 15.68 -8.88
C PRO A 120 -10.62 16.97 -8.10
N ARG A 121 -11.72 16.95 -7.34
CA ARG A 121 -12.18 18.05 -6.49
C ARG A 121 -12.73 17.49 -5.19
N TYR A 122 -12.65 18.28 -4.12
CA TYR A 122 -13.10 17.89 -2.78
C TYR A 122 -14.57 17.38 -2.75
N SER A 123 -15.47 18.08 -3.44
CA SER A 123 -16.90 17.77 -3.51
C SER A 123 -17.32 16.97 -4.75
N SER A 124 -16.37 16.46 -5.54
CA SER A 124 -16.68 15.71 -6.75
C SER A 124 -17.31 14.35 -6.39
N PRO A 125 -18.43 13.96 -7.03
CA PRO A 125 -18.98 12.61 -6.90
C PRO A 125 -18.11 11.57 -7.64
N TRP A 126 -17.23 12.00 -8.54
CA TRP A 126 -16.31 11.14 -9.28
C TRP A 126 -14.98 10.97 -8.55
N SER A 127 -14.49 9.73 -8.52
CA SER A 127 -13.14 9.37 -8.10
C SER A 127 -12.56 8.27 -8.97
N TRP A 128 -11.24 8.26 -9.13
CA TRP A 128 -10.53 7.16 -9.77
C TRP A 128 -9.91 6.27 -8.69
N LYS A 129 -10.09 4.96 -8.77
CA LYS A 129 -9.55 4.01 -7.80
C LYS A 129 -8.56 3.07 -8.46
N THR A 130 -7.49 2.76 -7.75
CA THR A 130 -6.50 1.76 -8.13
C THR A 130 -6.24 0.87 -6.93
N SER A 131 -6.25 -0.44 -7.12
CA SER A 131 -6.01 -1.44 -6.07
C SER A 131 -4.93 -2.39 -6.55
N LEU A 132 -3.89 -2.59 -5.75
CA LEU A 132 -2.88 -3.62 -5.93
C LEU A 132 -3.05 -4.65 -4.81
N THR A 133 -3.05 -5.91 -5.18
CA THR A 133 -3.08 -7.04 -4.27
C THR A 133 -1.91 -7.94 -4.62
N ASN A 134 -1.15 -8.36 -3.63
CA ASN A 134 -0.12 -9.36 -3.78
C ASN A 134 -0.28 -10.40 -2.67
N TYR A 135 -0.40 -11.66 -3.05
CA TYR A 135 -0.53 -12.77 -2.14
C TYR A 135 0.56 -13.78 -2.46
N ASN A 136 1.40 -14.11 -1.47
CA ASN A 136 2.44 -15.10 -1.61
C ASN A 136 2.29 -16.19 -0.56
N VAL A 137 2.56 -17.43 -0.96
CA VAL A 137 2.71 -18.58 -0.06
C VAL A 137 4.03 -19.25 -0.39
N PHE A 138 4.89 -19.37 0.62
CA PHE A 138 6.18 -20.04 0.55
C PHE A 138 6.12 -21.29 1.43
N HIS A 139 6.58 -22.42 0.92
CA HIS A 139 6.71 -23.66 1.68
C HIS A 139 8.19 -23.92 1.98
N GLU A 140 8.51 -24.40 3.18
CA GLU A 140 9.92 -24.52 3.60
C GLU A 140 10.70 -25.62 2.85
N SER A 141 10.03 -26.66 2.36
CA SER A 141 10.67 -27.85 1.79
C SER A 141 10.09 -28.33 0.46
N VAL A 142 9.08 -27.64 -0.09
CA VAL A 142 8.34 -28.04 -1.31
C VAL A 142 8.06 -26.79 -2.15
N ASN A 143 9.06 -26.34 -2.89
CA ASN A 143 8.99 -25.06 -3.60
C ASN A 143 8.24 -25.16 -4.95
N ASP A 144 7.89 -26.37 -5.41
CA ASP A 144 7.14 -26.65 -6.65
C ASP A 144 5.68 -26.18 -6.60
N ILE A 145 5.23 -25.72 -5.44
CA ILE A 145 3.86 -25.26 -5.18
C ILE A 145 3.81 -23.86 -4.57
N ASP A 146 4.93 -23.14 -4.58
CA ASP A 146 4.96 -21.76 -4.13
C ASP A 146 4.05 -20.90 -5.01
N LEU A 147 3.19 -20.12 -4.36
CA LEU A 147 2.20 -19.30 -5.04
C LEU A 147 2.58 -17.85 -4.91
N ASN A 148 2.62 -17.15 -6.04
CA ASN A 148 2.69 -15.69 -6.07
C ASN A 148 1.60 -15.13 -7.00
N LEU A 149 0.64 -14.45 -6.41
CA LEU A 149 -0.48 -13.83 -7.10
C LEU A 149 -0.36 -12.32 -7.02
N TYR A 150 -0.43 -11.67 -8.18
CA TYR A 150 -0.58 -10.22 -8.27
C TYR A 150 -1.91 -9.88 -8.92
N GLY A 151 -2.68 -9.01 -8.29
CA GLY A 151 -3.89 -8.42 -8.84
C GLY A 151 -3.74 -6.91 -8.89
N LEU A 152 -3.83 -6.32 -10.09
CA LEU A 152 -3.92 -4.87 -10.27
C LEU A 152 -5.27 -4.54 -10.89
N GLY A 153 -6.05 -3.70 -10.20
CA GLY A 153 -7.35 -3.22 -10.67
C GLY A 153 -7.40 -1.70 -10.66
N THR A 154 -7.85 -1.08 -11.76
CA THR A 154 -8.04 0.37 -11.80
C THR A 154 -9.34 0.76 -12.52
N GLY A 155 -9.98 1.85 -12.09
CA GLY A 155 -11.17 2.32 -12.76
C GLY A 155 -11.90 3.50 -12.11
N PRO A 156 -12.87 4.08 -12.84
CA PRO A 156 -13.68 5.17 -12.34
C PRO A 156 -14.71 4.67 -11.33
N SER A 157 -15.02 5.53 -10.38
CA SER A 157 -16.08 5.33 -9.39
C SER A 157 -16.88 6.60 -9.23
N TRP A 158 -18.18 6.44 -9.05
CA TRP A 158 -19.12 7.51 -8.85
C TRP A 158 -19.89 7.26 -7.56
N ARG A 159 -19.91 8.24 -6.66
CA ARG A 159 -20.60 8.16 -5.37
C ARG A 159 -21.52 9.35 -5.20
N ARG A 160 -22.79 9.08 -4.93
CA ARG A 160 -23.78 10.07 -4.49
C ARG A 160 -24.64 9.48 -3.39
N GLU A 161 -24.62 10.11 -2.23
CA GLU A 161 -25.39 9.67 -1.05
C GLU A 161 -25.13 8.20 -0.71
N ARG A 162 -26.11 7.31 -0.94
CA ARG A 162 -26.02 5.86 -0.71
C ARG A 162 -25.61 5.05 -1.95
N LEU A 163 -25.62 5.65 -3.14
CA LEU A 163 -25.29 4.95 -4.37
C LEU A 163 -23.79 5.05 -4.65
N LEU A 164 -23.16 3.88 -4.86
CA LEU A 164 -21.77 3.77 -5.29
C LEU A 164 -21.74 2.91 -6.56
N LEU A 165 -21.45 3.54 -7.70
CA LEU A 165 -21.20 2.87 -8.96
C LEU A 165 -19.69 2.78 -9.17
N GLN A 166 -19.20 1.60 -9.56
CA GLN A 166 -17.78 1.37 -9.81
C GLN A 166 -17.66 0.65 -11.15
N GLY A 167 -16.88 1.22 -12.06
CA GLY A 167 -16.54 0.59 -13.33
C GLY A 167 -15.17 -0.07 -13.23
N TRP A 168 -15.04 -1.28 -13.75
CA TRP A 168 -13.75 -1.95 -13.92
C TRP A 168 -13.17 -1.55 -15.27
N SER A 169 -12.05 -0.82 -15.32
CA SER A 169 -11.42 -0.48 -16.61
C SER A 169 -10.35 -1.48 -17.01
N ILE A 170 -9.51 -1.95 -16.07
CA ILE A 170 -8.51 -3.01 -16.28
C ILE A 170 -8.35 -3.78 -14.98
N SER A 171 -8.49 -5.10 -15.02
CA SER A 171 -8.12 -6.02 -13.95
C SER A 171 -7.23 -7.12 -14.52
N THR A 172 -6.02 -7.28 -14.00
CA THR A 172 -5.12 -8.37 -14.37
C THR A 172 -4.75 -9.15 -13.13
N ILE A 173 -4.89 -10.47 -13.21
CA ILE A 173 -4.35 -11.42 -12.24
C ILE A 173 -3.26 -12.20 -12.95
N SER A 174 -2.04 -12.17 -12.43
CA SER A 174 -0.93 -12.96 -12.96
C SER A 174 -0.31 -13.80 -11.86
N THR A 175 -0.04 -15.05 -12.19
CA THR A 175 0.83 -15.94 -11.42
C THR A 175 2.25 -15.82 -11.98
N TRP A 176 3.24 -15.76 -11.10
CA TRP A 176 4.63 -15.97 -11.49
C TRP A 176 5.16 -17.14 -10.66
N ASP A 177 5.69 -18.16 -11.32
CA ASP A 177 6.41 -19.23 -10.63
C ASP A 177 7.65 -18.60 -9.99
N MET A 178 7.71 -18.62 -8.67
CA MET A 178 8.86 -18.15 -7.92
C MET A 178 9.62 -19.36 -7.43
N THR A 179 10.51 -19.91 -8.25
CA THR A 179 11.45 -20.92 -7.78
C THR A 179 12.49 -20.22 -6.90
N VAL A 180 12.26 -20.19 -5.59
CA VAL A 180 13.29 -19.76 -4.65
C VAL A 180 14.31 -20.89 -4.55
N THR A 181 15.38 -20.81 -5.34
CA THR A 181 16.57 -21.62 -5.12
C THR A 181 17.33 -21.02 -3.95
N CYS A 182 17.20 -21.60 -2.76
CA CYS A 182 18.24 -21.45 -1.75
C CYS A 182 19.50 -22.16 -2.25
N GLU A 183 20.34 -21.45 -3.02
CA GLU A 183 21.70 -21.90 -3.27
C GLU A 183 22.43 -21.90 -1.93
N SER A 184 22.58 -23.09 -1.35
CA SER A 184 23.58 -23.32 -0.31
C SER A 184 24.94 -22.96 -0.91
N TRP A 185 25.57 -21.91 -0.39
CA TRP A 185 26.97 -21.59 -0.69
C TRP A 185 27.87 -22.67 -0.09
N GLY A 186 28.03 -23.77 -0.84
CA GLY A 186 29.04 -24.80 -0.63
C GLY A 186 29.95 -24.85 -1.86
N PRO A 187 31.24 -25.21 -1.71
CA PRO A 187 32.14 -25.30 -2.84
C PRO A 187 31.61 -26.30 -3.87
N VAL A 188 31.58 -25.86 -5.14
CA VAL A 188 31.16 -26.65 -6.30
C VAL A 188 31.92 -27.99 -6.30
N PRO A 189 31.24 -29.15 -6.29
CA PRO A 189 31.94 -30.42 -6.41
C PRO A 189 32.60 -30.52 -7.80
N PRO A 190 33.82 -31.06 -7.91
CA PRO A 190 34.45 -31.27 -9.21
C PRO A 190 33.61 -32.23 -10.07
N PRO A 191 33.65 -32.08 -11.41
CA PRO A 191 32.86 -32.89 -12.31
C PRO A 191 33.15 -34.39 -12.12
N PRO A 192 32.15 -35.28 -12.23
CA PRO A 192 32.35 -36.71 -12.08
C PRO A 192 33.27 -37.22 -13.20
N SER A 193 34.39 -37.82 -12.80
CA SER A 193 35.20 -38.63 -13.69
C SER A 193 34.45 -39.94 -13.98
N VAL A 194 34.39 -40.28 -15.26
CA VAL A 194 33.65 -41.44 -15.77
C VAL A 194 34.41 -42.72 -15.42
N SER A 195 33.99 -43.46 -14.39
CA SER A 195 34.30 -44.91 -14.29
C SER A 195 33.40 -45.67 -13.29
N GLY A 196 32.55 -46.53 -13.85
CA GLY A 196 31.95 -47.78 -13.35
C GLY A 196 31.88 -48.17 -11.85
N ALA A 197 30.61 -48.36 -11.40
CA ALA A 197 30.10 -49.38 -10.46
C ALA A 197 30.39 -49.25 -8.94
N PRO A 198 29.68 -50.00 -8.07
CA PRO A 198 28.24 -49.93 -7.77
C PRO A 198 27.97 -49.52 -6.30
N CYS A 199 26.75 -49.04 -6.02
CA CYS A 199 26.30 -48.55 -4.72
C CYS A 199 26.31 -49.62 -3.61
N THR A 200 26.83 -49.27 -2.44
CA THR A 200 26.58 -49.96 -1.15
C THR A 200 25.89 -48.99 -0.18
N PRO A 201 24.97 -49.45 0.69
CA PRO A 201 24.15 -48.59 1.54
C PRO A 201 24.66 -48.52 2.99
N ALA A 202 24.68 -47.32 3.56
CA ALA A 202 24.64 -46.97 5.00
C ALA A 202 25.16 -45.52 5.10
N GLY A 203 24.60 -44.58 5.85
CA GLY A 203 23.61 -44.59 6.91
C GLY A 203 23.70 -43.22 7.61
N SER A 204 22.81 -43.03 8.58
CA SER A 204 22.83 -42.01 9.65
C SER A 204 22.80 -40.52 9.29
N ALA A 205 21.73 -39.87 9.80
CA ALA A 205 21.67 -38.54 10.44
C ALA A 205 22.33 -37.35 9.70
N THR A 206 21.66 -36.21 9.55
CA THR A 206 21.35 -35.31 10.65
C THR A 206 20.40 -34.21 10.13
N GLU A 207 19.49 -33.80 11.01
CA GLU A 207 18.65 -32.59 11.05
C GLU A 207 18.82 -31.52 9.95
N CYS A 208 17.69 -31.13 9.36
CA CYS A 208 17.31 -29.78 8.97
C CYS A 208 15.82 -29.62 9.24
#